data_AF-A0AAW6ISC7-F1
#
_entry.id   AF-A0AAW6ISC7-F1
#
_cell.length_a   1.000
_cell.length_b   1.000
_cell.length_c   1.000
_cell.angle_alpha   90.00
_cell.angle_beta   90.00
_cell.angle_gamma   90.00
#
_symmetry.space_group_name_H-M   'P 1'
#
loop_
_entity.id
_entity.type
_entity.pdbx_description
1 polymer ?
#
loop_
_entity_poly.entity_id
_entity_poly.type
_entity_poly.pdbx_seq_one_letter_code
_entity_poly.pdbx_strand_id
1 'polypeptide(L)' 'MNKALLALIVAPLFAVSATVAIADDAPVASAQTIKEYTDMCVNWAKDDDVSNDDLFGYVLQCVNDELESEGYKKVSTVQI' A
#
# COMPACT_ATOMS: atom_id res chain seq x y z
N MET A 1 51.34 26.05 12.32
CA MET A 1 50.47 24.92 11.95
C MET A 1 49.93 24.33 13.23
N ASN A 2 48.61 24.34 13.44
CA ASN A 2 47.93 23.31 14.21
C ASN A 2 46.48 23.26 13.75
N LYS A 3 46.14 22.09 13.20
CA LYS A 3 44.87 21.75 12.56
C LYS A 3 43.86 21.51 13.68
N ALA A 4 42.98 22.47 13.94
CA ALA A 4 41.75 22.18 14.69
C ALA A 4 40.70 21.72 13.67
N LEU A 5 40.65 20.41 13.45
CA LEU A 5 39.51 19.77 12.80
C LEU A 5 38.27 20.10 13.63
N LEU A 6 37.38 20.94 13.10
CA LEU A 6 36.07 21.12 13.68
C LEU A 6 35.27 19.82 13.50
N ALA A 7 34.91 19.26 14.63
CA ALA A 7 34.31 17.96 14.79
C ALA A 7 32.99 17.81 14.02
N LEU A 8 32.84 16.68 13.33
CA LEU A 8 31.59 16.14 12.83
C LEU A 8 30.61 15.98 14.00
N ILE A 9 29.60 16.85 14.07
CA ILE A 9 28.39 16.59 14.87
C ILE A 9 27.41 15.91 13.92
N VAL A 10 27.50 14.58 13.84
CA VAL A 10 26.44 13.76 13.27
C VAL A 10 25.32 13.75 14.31
N ALA A 11 24.35 14.64 14.15
CA ALA A 11 23.14 14.60 14.95
C ALA A 11 22.36 13.33 14.56
N PRO A 12 22.03 12.42 15.48
CA PRO A 12 21.07 11.37 15.21
C PRO A 12 19.72 12.05 15.06
N LEU A 13 19.26 12.21 13.81
CA LEU A 13 17.85 12.45 13.54
C LEU A 13 17.12 11.20 14.02
N PHE A 14 16.52 11.30 15.21
CA PHE A 14 15.55 10.34 15.69
C PHE A 14 14.45 10.27 14.64
N ALA A 15 14.51 9.24 13.79
CA ALA A 15 13.41 8.87 12.92
C ALA A 15 12.26 8.44 13.84
N VAL A 16 11.33 9.36 14.07
CA VAL A 16 10.01 9.03 14.61
C VAL A 16 9.35 8.14 13.56
N SER A 17 9.54 6.83 13.71
CA SER A 17 8.70 5.85 13.05
C SER A 17 7.34 6.00 13.72
N ALA A 18 6.46 6.77 13.11
CA ALA A 18 5.05 6.72 13.43
C ALA A 18 4.61 5.29 13.13
N THR A 19 4.61 4.43 14.15
CA THR A 19 3.90 3.17 14.10
C THR A 19 2.43 3.54 14.03
N VAL A 20 1.89 3.68 12.82
CA VAL A 20 0.45 3.69 12.61
C VAL A 20 0.00 2.33 13.11
N ALA A 21 -0.51 2.30 14.34
CA ALA A 21 -1.30 1.20 14.80
C ALA A 21 -2.54 1.21 13.91
N ILE A 22 -2.53 0.42 12.82
CA ILE A 22 -3.73 0.07 12.08
C ILE A 22 -4.59 -0.65 13.11
N ALA A 23 -5.50 0.10 13.73
CA ALA A 23 -6.45 -0.48 14.65
C ALA A 23 -7.27 -1.50 13.84
N ASP A 24 -7.52 -2.67 14.42
CA ASP A 24 -8.37 -3.74 13.89
C ASP A 24 -9.84 -3.30 13.62
N ASP A 25 -10.12 -2.00 13.81
CA ASP A 25 -11.39 -1.30 13.70
C ASP A 25 -11.51 -0.48 12.40
N ALA A 26 -10.63 -0.69 11.42
CA ALA A 26 -10.80 -0.09 10.09
C ALA A 26 -12.20 -0.41 9.54
N PRO A 27 -12.91 0.53 8.89
CA PRO A 27 -14.21 0.26 8.30
C PRO A 27 -14.10 -0.75 7.15
N VAL A 28 -15.18 -1.49 6.92
CA VAL A 28 -15.34 -2.29 5.69
C VAL A 28 -15.80 -1.35 4.59
N ALA A 29 -15.11 -1.37 3.44
CA ALA A 29 -15.50 -0.57 2.29
C ALA A 29 -16.88 -0.98 1.73
N SER A 30 -17.53 -0.06 1.04
CA SER A 30 -18.79 -0.37 0.36
C SER A 30 -18.56 -1.37 -0.79
N ALA A 31 -19.58 -2.15 -1.12
CA ALA A 31 -19.51 -3.05 -2.27
C ALA A 31 -19.25 -2.29 -3.59
N GLN A 32 -19.76 -1.06 -3.71
CA GLN A 32 -19.49 -0.20 -4.86
C GLN A 32 -18.01 0.20 -4.92
N THR A 33 -17.42 0.61 -3.80
CA THR A 33 -15.99 0.96 -3.72
C THR A 33 -15.10 -0.22 -4.10
N ILE A 34 -15.39 -1.42 -3.58
CA ILE A 34 -14.64 -2.64 -3.93
C ILE A 34 -14.76 -2.92 -5.43
N LYS A 35 -15.96 -2.74 -6.01
CA LYS A 35 -16.17 -2.89 -7.46
C LYS A 35 -15.36 -1.88 -8.27
N GLU A 36 -15.34 -0.61 -7.86
CA GLU A 36 -14.60 0.46 -8.54
C GLU A 36 -13.09 0.17 -8.55
N TYR A 37 -12.52 -0.26 -7.42
CA TYR A 37 -11.11 -0.68 -7.37
C TYR A 37 -10.86 -1.95 -8.17
N THR A 38 -11.79 -2.90 -8.16
CA THR A 38 -11.66 -4.13 -8.95
C THR A 38 -11.62 -3.81 -10.45
N ASP A 39 -12.54 -2.99 -10.95
CA ASP A 39 -12.57 -2.58 -12.36
C ASP A 39 -11.30 -1.83 -12.77
N MET A 40 -10.77 -0.98 -11.89
CA MET A 40 -9.51 -0.26 -12.09
C MET A 40 -8.32 -1.22 -12.18
N CYS A 41 -8.17 -2.10 -11.18
CA CYS A 41 -7.08 -3.08 -11.12
C CYS A 41 -7.12 -4.09 -12.26
N VAL A 42 -8.31 -4.47 -12.75
CA VAL A 42 -8.45 -5.30 -13.96
C VAL A 42 -7.94 -4.58 -15.21
N ASN A 43 -8.13 -3.26 -15.31
CA ASN A 43 -7.60 -2.50 -16.44
C ASN A 43 -6.08 -2.36 -16.35
N TRP A 44 -5.51 -2.11 -15.17
CA TRP A 44 -4.05 -2.11 -15.00
C TRP A 44 -3.43 -3.47 -15.28
N ALA A 45 -4.07 -4.57 -14.87
CA ALA A 45 -3.62 -5.91 -15.21
C ALA A 45 -3.54 -6.14 -16.73
N LYS A 46 -4.48 -5.58 -17.50
CA LYS A 46 -4.44 -5.64 -18.97
C LYS A 46 -3.31 -4.79 -19.54
N ASP A 47 -3.11 -3.59 -19.01
CA ASP A 47 -2.04 -2.69 -19.45
C ASP A 47 -0.65 -3.29 -19.16
N ASP A 48 -0.54 -4.05 -18.07
CA ASP A 48 0.66 -4.77 -17.64
C ASP A 48 0.84 -6.15 -18.31
N ASP A 49 -0.07 -6.56 -19.22
CA ASP A 49 -0.08 -7.87 -19.89
C ASP A 49 -0.03 -9.07 -18.91
N VAL A 50 -0.74 -8.95 -17.77
CA VAL A 50 -0.84 -10.00 -16.77
C VAL A 50 -1.59 -11.20 -17.34
N SER A 51 -1.02 -12.39 -17.15
CA SER A 51 -1.61 -13.65 -17.65
C SER A 51 -2.93 -13.97 -16.94
N ASN A 52 -3.82 -14.72 -17.61
CA ASN A 52 -5.08 -15.15 -17.00
C ASN A 52 -4.88 -16.00 -15.73
N ASP A 53 -3.79 -16.78 -15.68
CA ASP A 53 -3.48 -17.63 -14.52
C ASP A 53 -3.07 -16.78 -13.30
N ASP A 54 -2.50 -15.59 -13.54
CA ASP A 54 -2.04 -14.67 -12.50
C ASP A 54 -3.06 -13.55 -12.19
N LEU A 55 -4.06 -13.34 -13.06
CA LEU A 55 -5.00 -12.22 -13.02
C LEU A 55 -5.69 -12.08 -11.66
N PHE A 56 -6.20 -13.18 -11.10
CA PHE A 56 -6.90 -13.12 -9.81
C PHE A 56 -5.96 -12.65 -8.68
N GLY A 57 -4.74 -13.18 -8.63
CA GLY A 57 -3.75 -12.82 -7.61
C GLY A 57 -3.35 -11.36 -7.72
N TYR A 58 -3.08 -10.90 -8.94
CA TYR A 58 -2.75 -9.50 -9.21
C TYR A 58 -3.89 -8.57 -8.77
N VAL A 59 -5.13 -8.84 -9.20
CA VAL A 59 -6.26 -7.95 -8.91
C VAL A 59 -6.58 -7.95 -7.41
N LEU A 60 -6.56 -9.10 -6.74
CA LEU A 60 -6.79 -9.17 -5.30
C LEU A 60 -5.75 -8.38 -4.50
N GLN A 61 -4.48 -8.46 -4.90
CA GLN A 61 -3.43 -7.68 -4.26
C GLN A 61 -3.64 -6.18 -4.49
N CYS A 62 -3.83 -5.76 -5.74
CA CYS A 62 -4.08 -4.36 -6.10
C CYS A 62 -5.27 -3.78 -5.32
N VAL A 63 -6.42 -4.47 -5.28
CA VAL A 63 -7.59 -4.00 -4.52
C VAL A 63 -7.27 -3.86 -3.03
N ASN A 64 -6.51 -4.78 -2.45
CA ASN A 64 -6.14 -4.71 -1.03
C ASN A 64 -5.14 -3.59 -0.74
N ASP A 65 -4.26 -3.25 -1.67
CA ASP A 65 -3.34 -2.12 -1.56
C ASP A 65 -4.12 -0.79 -1.61
N GLU A 66 -5.10 -0.66 -2.51
CA GLU A 66 -5.99 0.52 -2.57
C GLU A 66 -6.85 0.65 -1.30
N LEU A 67 -7.44 -0.45 -0.81
CA LEU A 67 -8.23 -0.46 0.41
C LEU A 67 -7.40 -0.04 1.63
N GLU A 68 -6.19 -0.57 1.77
CA GLU A 68 -5.29 -0.23 2.88
C GLU A 68 -4.84 1.23 2.82
N SER A 69 -4.52 1.75 1.62
CA SER A 69 -4.18 3.17 1.40
C SER A 69 -5.29 4.12 1.85
N GLU A 70 -6.55 3.73 1.63
CA GLU A 70 -7.73 4.50 2.01
C GLU A 70 -8.25 4.20 3.42
N GLY A 71 -7.56 3.32 4.17
CA GLY A 71 -7.85 3.02 5.56
C GLY A 71 -9.01 2.02 5.77
N TYR A 72 -9.34 1.22 4.76
CA TYR A 72 -10.33 0.14 4.85
C TYR A 72 -9.71 -1.21 5.20
N LYS A 73 -10.55 -2.15 5.65
CA LYS A 73 -10.15 -3.56 5.80
C LYS A 73 -9.87 -4.20 4.44
N LYS A 74 -8.87 -5.07 4.41
CA LYS A 74 -8.60 -5.98 3.29
C LYS A 74 -9.74 -6.98 3.08
N VAL A 75 -9.92 -7.41 1.84
CA VAL A 75 -10.88 -8.43 1.42
C VAL A 75 -10.16 -9.73 1.08
N SER A 76 -10.85 -10.86 1.26
CA SER A 76 -10.34 -12.18 0.91
C SER A 76 -10.64 -12.59 -0.54
N THR A 77 -11.52 -11.87 -1.23
CA THR A 77 -11.95 -12.18 -2.59
C THR A 77 -12.54 -10.96 -3.28
N VAL A 78 -12.51 -10.98 -4.61
CA VAL A 78 -13.06 -9.98 -5.53
C VAL A 78 -13.76 -10.71 -6.69
N GLN A 79 -14.69 -10.04 -7.36
CA GLN A 79 -15.38 -10.59 -8.53
C GLN A 79 -14.80 -9.97 -9.80
N ILE A 80 -14.18 -10.80 -10.65
CA ILE A 80 -13.53 -10.43 -11.91
C ILE A 80 -14.11 -11.22 -13.09
#